data_AF-A0A2M7L1V7-F1
#
_entry.id   AF-A0A2M7L1V7-F1
#
_cell.length_a   1.000
_cell.length_b   1.000
_cell.length_c   1.000
_cell.angle_alpha   90.00
_cell.angle_beta   90.00
_cell.angle_gamma   90.00
#
_symmetry.space_group_name_H-M   'P 1'
#
loop_
_entity.id
_entity.type
_entity.pdbx_description
1 polymer ?
#
loop_
_entity_poly.entity_id
_entity_poly.type
_entity_poly.pdbx_seq_one_letter_code
_entity_poly.pdbx_strand_id
1 'polypeptide(L)'
;MRRPDPASAASPTAGQAHLEYDARLAIQDGLNLDESRVGQNLVGVTEKRAMAGGNGDSDGHGPGDCYRAGDHHANSKVWKADQVYLGDNPGPRYKGDWHHVRAKFQLNSVQDGKGAKDGVLQYWFDDKLLLDHHDVVFRTGQHPNMKINQFLMLPYYGPGVPHEQSIWVDDLRIYTEE
;
A
#
# COMPACT_ATOMS: atom_id res chain seq x y z
N MET A 1 -21.30 -10.27 -47.87
CA MET A 1 -21.09 -10.52 -46.43
C MET A 1 -19.80 -11.31 -46.28
N ARG A 2 -18.65 -10.63 -46.08
CA ARG A 2 -17.35 -11.30 -45.87
C ARG A 2 -17.09 -11.38 -44.37
N ARG A 3 -16.73 -12.57 -43.89
CA ARG A 3 -16.22 -12.79 -42.53
C ARG A 3 -14.85 -12.11 -42.40
N PRO A 4 -14.49 -11.54 -41.24
CA PRO A 4 -13.12 -11.11 -41.00
C PRO A 4 -12.22 -12.31 -40.67
N ASP A 5 -11.00 -12.30 -41.23
CA ASP A 5 -9.92 -13.24 -40.93
C ASP A 5 -9.29 -12.99 -39.55
N PRO A 6 -8.72 -14.03 -38.91
CA PRO A 6 -8.13 -13.94 -37.58
C PRO A 6 -6.65 -13.54 -37.61
N ALA A 7 -6.26 -12.76 -36.61
CA ALA A 7 -4.90 -12.50 -36.13
C ALA A 7 -3.95 -11.67 -37.01
N SER A 8 -3.80 -10.40 -36.63
CA SER A 8 -2.50 -9.75 -36.57
C SER A 8 -2.35 -9.20 -35.14
N ALA A 9 -1.63 -9.95 -34.30
CA ALA A 9 -1.21 -9.46 -33.00
C ALA A 9 -0.13 -8.39 -33.22
N ALA A 10 -0.52 -7.13 -33.15
CA ALA A 10 0.42 -6.02 -33.10
C ALA A 10 1.08 -6.01 -31.71
N SER A 11 2.41 -6.07 -31.69
CA SER A 11 3.20 -5.80 -30.49
C SER A 11 2.87 -4.41 -29.93
N PRO A 12 2.62 -4.23 -28.62
CA PRO A 12 2.38 -2.91 -28.08
C PRO A 12 3.69 -2.10 -28.10
N THR A 13 3.64 -0.96 -28.76
CA THR A 13 4.65 0.09 -28.73
C THR A 13 4.74 0.72 -27.34
N ALA A 14 5.95 1.13 -26.95
CA ALA A 14 6.20 1.94 -25.77
C ALA A 14 5.36 3.23 -25.84
N GLY A 15 4.29 3.33 -25.04
CA GLY A 15 3.38 4.47 -25.10
C GLY A 15 2.00 4.28 -24.45
N GLN A 16 1.64 3.09 -23.97
CA GLN A 16 0.49 2.89 -23.09
C GLN A 16 0.96 2.13 -21.86
N ALA A 17 1.25 2.84 -20.77
CA ALA A 17 1.17 2.22 -19.47
C ALA A 17 -0.31 1.88 -19.26
N HIS A 18 -0.72 0.66 -19.61
CA HIS A 18 -1.96 0.10 -19.10
C HIS A 18 -1.84 0.19 -17.57
N LEU A 19 -2.66 1.05 -16.97
CA LEU A 19 -2.72 1.22 -15.52
C LEU A 19 -3.46 0.01 -14.97
N GLU A 20 -2.78 -1.13 -14.98
CA GLU A 20 -3.15 -2.29 -14.21
C GLU A 20 -2.91 -1.93 -12.74
N TYR A 21 -3.97 -1.98 -11.92
CA TYR A 21 -3.92 -1.49 -10.56
C TYR A 21 -3.59 -2.63 -9.59
N ASP A 22 -2.35 -2.68 -9.13
CA ASP A 22 -1.96 -3.63 -8.09
C ASP A 22 -2.81 -3.42 -6.82
N ALA A 23 -3.53 -4.47 -6.41
CA ALA A 23 -4.16 -4.53 -5.09
C ALA A 23 -3.06 -4.41 -4.02
N ARG A 24 -3.10 -3.33 -3.25
CA ARG A 24 -2.00 -2.97 -2.34
C ARG A 24 -2.49 -2.31 -1.05
N LEU A 25 -1.68 -2.48 -0.01
CA LEU A 25 -1.73 -1.70 1.22
C LEU A 25 -0.42 -0.94 1.37
N ALA A 26 -0.46 0.24 1.98
CA ALA A 26 0.72 1.07 2.13
C ALA A 26 0.69 1.87 3.43
N ILE A 27 1.87 2.25 3.90
CA ILE A 27 2.06 3.18 5.02
C ILE A 27 3.04 4.28 4.62
N GLN A 28 2.91 5.43 5.30
CA GLN A 28 3.86 6.53 5.27
C GLN A 28 4.04 7.04 6.69
N ASP A 29 5.26 7.45 7.03
CA ASP A 29 5.57 8.01 8.34
C ASP A 29 6.75 8.99 8.29
N GLY A 30 6.89 9.75 7.20
CA GLY A 30 8.05 10.61 6.94
C GLY A 30 8.36 11.62 8.06
N LEU A 31 7.37 12.03 8.86
CA LEU A 31 7.58 12.90 10.02
C LEU A 31 8.34 12.21 11.17
N ASN A 32 8.40 10.87 11.19
CA ASN A 32 9.19 10.09 12.13
C ASN A 32 10.62 9.81 11.62
N LEU A 33 10.94 10.21 10.38
CA LEU A 33 12.25 9.99 9.79
C LEU A 33 13.33 10.76 10.55
N ASP A 34 14.43 10.09 10.85
CA ASP A 34 15.65 10.77 11.27
C ASP A 34 16.35 11.40 10.06
N GLU A 35 16.05 12.68 9.83
CA GLU A 35 16.61 13.51 8.75
C GLU A 35 18.14 13.66 8.81
N SER A 36 18.78 13.41 9.97
CA SER A 36 20.24 13.46 10.08
C SER A 36 20.93 12.18 9.62
N ARG A 37 20.17 11.08 9.46
CA ARG A 37 20.66 9.72 9.16
C ARG A 37 19.85 9.03 8.06
N VAL A 38 19.38 9.81 7.08
CA VAL A 38 18.66 9.28 5.91
C VAL A 38 19.52 8.26 5.16
N GLY A 39 18.92 7.13 4.81
CA GLY A 39 19.57 6.02 4.12
C GLY A 39 20.36 5.08 5.03
N GLN A 40 20.50 5.38 6.32
CA GLN A 40 21.13 4.48 7.28
C GLN A 40 20.12 3.50 7.87
N ASN A 41 20.53 2.24 8.09
CA ASN A 41 19.70 1.30 8.83
C ASN A 41 19.79 1.58 10.34
N LEU A 42 18.71 2.07 10.92
CA LEU A 42 18.62 2.41 12.35
C LEU A 42 17.90 1.35 13.17
N VAL A 43 17.46 0.26 12.54
CA VAL A 43 16.82 -0.87 13.22
C VAL A 43 17.80 -1.48 14.22
N GLY A 44 17.37 -1.62 15.48
CA GLY A 44 18.23 -2.08 16.58
C GLY A 44 19.20 -1.03 17.12
N VAL A 45 19.30 0.14 16.50
CA VAL A 45 20.15 1.26 16.95
C VAL A 45 19.35 2.25 17.78
N THR A 46 18.15 2.63 17.33
CA THR A 46 17.28 3.59 18.01
C THR A 46 15.81 3.33 17.65
N GLU A 47 14.90 3.81 18.50
CA GLU A 47 13.47 3.86 18.23
C GLU A 47 13.01 5.21 17.68
N LYS A 48 13.89 6.23 17.67
CA LYS A 48 13.68 7.51 16.97
C LYS A 48 14.02 7.37 15.49
N ARG A 49 13.14 6.74 14.72
CA ARG A 49 13.34 6.40 13.30
C ARG A 49 11.99 6.13 12.62
N ALA A 50 11.95 6.29 11.30
CA ALA A 50 10.80 5.92 10.47
C ALA A 50 10.76 4.43 10.13
N MET A 51 9.54 3.90 9.94
CA MET A 51 9.26 2.50 9.58
C MET A 51 8.98 2.29 8.09
N ALA A 52 8.46 3.31 7.41
CA ALA A 52 8.02 3.22 6.01
C ALA A 52 9.12 3.52 5.00
N GLY A 53 10.36 3.71 5.46
CA GLY A 53 11.55 3.88 4.63
C GLY A 53 12.45 5.01 5.08
N GLY A 54 13.68 5.01 4.56
CA GLY A 54 14.71 6.01 4.85
C GLY A 54 15.52 5.78 6.13
N ASN A 55 15.06 4.94 7.06
CA ASN A 55 15.82 4.53 8.25
C ASN A 55 15.97 2.99 8.41
N GLY A 56 15.92 2.26 7.30
CA GLY A 56 16.08 0.80 7.24
C GLY A 56 14.77 0.01 7.19
N ASP A 57 14.88 -1.29 6.96
CA ASP A 57 13.74 -2.21 6.90
C ASP A 57 13.34 -2.69 8.30
N SER A 58 12.21 -2.17 8.78
CA SER A 58 11.75 -2.40 10.15
C SER A 58 11.20 -3.80 10.42
N ASP A 59 10.66 -4.47 9.40
CA ASP A 59 9.91 -5.73 9.57
C ASP A 59 10.46 -6.87 8.71
N GLY A 60 11.16 -6.58 7.61
CA GLY A 60 11.67 -7.58 6.68
C GLY A 60 10.89 -7.62 5.35
N HIS A 61 9.89 -6.75 5.19
CA HIS A 61 9.05 -6.65 3.99
C HIS A 61 9.56 -5.62 2.98
N GLY A 62 10.84 -5.26 3.08
CA GLY A 62 11.51 -4.33 2.19
C GLY A 62 11.76 -2.97 2.82
N PRO A 63 12.78 -2.24 2.34
CA PRO A 63 13.24 -1.00 2.96
C PRO A 63 12.29 0.18 2.74
N GLY A 64 11.24 0.04 1.92
CA GLY A 64 10.40 1.16 1.48
C GLY A 64 11.17 2.17 0.61
N ASP A 65 10.45 3.19 0.18
CA ASP A 65 10.99 4.32 -0.57
C ASP A 65 11.26 5.51 0.36
N CYS A 66 12.22 6.34 0.00
CA CYS A 66 12.52 7.59 0.69
C CYS A 66 13.02 8.62 -0.32
N TYR A 67 12.33 9.75 -0.43
CA TYR A 67 12.61 10.76 -1.44
C TYR A 67 12.41 12.17 -0.88
N ARG A 68 13.12 13.13 -1.47
CA ARG A 68 13.03 14.53 -1.04
C ARG A 68 11.67 15.11 -1.46
N ALA A 69 10.97 15.70 -0.51
CA ALA A 69 9.69 16.38 -0.68
C ALA A 69 9.77 17.78 -0.05
N GLY A 70 10.20 18.76 -0.84
CA GLY A 70 10.51 20.10 -0.33
C GLY A 70 11.72 20.07 0.62
N ASP A 71 11.53 20.57 1.84
CA ASP A 71 12.57 20.67 2.86
C ASP A 71 12.70 19.43 3.77
N HIS A 72 11.85 18.43 3.55
CA HIS A 72 11.85 17.16 4.30
C HIS A 72 11.89 15.98 3.33
N HIS A 73 12.04 14.77 3.86
CA HIS A 73 11.84 13.55 3.10
C HIS A 73 10.45 12.98 3.35
N ALA A 74 9.79 12.56 2.27
CA ALA A 74 8.65 11.67 2.33
C ALA A 74 9.15 10.22 2.20
N ASN A 75 8.36 9.29 2.71
CA ASN A 75 8.64 7.87 2.60
C ASN A 75 7.36 7.09 2.33
N SER A 76 7.51 5.84 1.87
CA SER A 76 6.39 4.94 1.72
C SER A 76 6.84 3.49 1.70
N LYS A 77 6.11 2.62 2.41
CA LYS A 77 6.24 1.17 2.27
C LYS A 77 4.95 0.61 1.70
N VAL A 78 5.06 -0.31 0.75
CA VAL A 78 3.94 -0.88 0.01
C VAL A 78 4.02 -2.40 0.06
N TRP A 79 2.93 -3.04 0.44
CA TRP A 79 2.68 -4.46 0.26
C TRP A 79 1.69 -4.62 -0.88
N LYS A 80 2.03 -5.43 -1.88
CA LYS A 80 1.22 -5.62 -3.08
C LYS A 80 0.98 -7.08 -3.35
N ALA A 81 -0.18 -7.38 -3.93
CA ALA A 81 -0.46 -8.71 -4.44
C ALA A 81 0.58 -9.12 -5.50
N ASP A 82 0.73 -10.43 -5.69
CA ASP A 82 1.66 -11.04 -6.63
C ASP A 82 1.24 -10.89 -8.10
N GLN A 83 0.03 -10.39 -8.34
CA GLN A 83 -0.63 -10.30 -9.63
C GLN A 83 -1.47 -9.03 -9.72
N VAL A 84 -1.85 -8.70 -10.95
CA VAL A 84 -2.80 -7.64 -11.23
C VAL A 84 -4.19 -8.01 -10.72
N TYR A 85 -4.79 -7.07 -10.02
CA TYR A 85 -6.21 -7.02 -9.70
C TYR A 85 -6.80 -5.78 -10.39
N LEU A 86 -8.12 -5.71 -10.57
CA LEU A 86 -8.78 -4.57 -11.26
C LEU A 86 -8.21 -4.31 -12.68
N GLY A 87 -8.25 -5.33 -13.54
CA GLY A 87 -7.78 -5.26 -14.93
C GLY A 87 -8.79 -4.63 -15.90
N ASP A 88 -8.30 -4.30 -17.10
CA ASP A 88 -9.07 -3.66 -18.18
C ASP A 88 -9.99 -4.62 -18.94
N ASN A 89 -9.73 -5.92 -18.88
CA ASN A 89 -10.47 -6.92 -19.65
C ASN A 89 -11.59 -7.57 -18.83
N PRO A 90 -12.77 -7.82 -19.43
CA PRO A 90 -13.85 -8.57 -18.78
C PRO A 90 -13.37 -9.92 -18.23
N GLY A 91 -13.81 -10.24 -17.01
CA GLY A 91 -13.41 -11.44 -16.29
C GLY A 91 -13.46 -11.22 -14.77
N PRO A 92 -13.03 -12.20 -13.95
CA PRO A 92 -13.19 -12.16 -12.49
C PRO A 92 -12.49 -11.00 -11.76
N ARG A 93 -11.67 -10.19 -12.44
CA ARG A 93 -10.96 -9.04 -11.87
C ARG A 93 -11.20 -7.78 -12.71
N TYR A 94 -12.28 -7.74 -13.48
CA TYR A 94 -12.55 -6.60 -14.36
C TYR A 94 -12.92 -5.37 -13.54
N LYS A 95 -12.17 -4.28 -13.70
CA LYS A 95 -12.34 -3.05 -12.89
C LYS A 95 -13.73 -2.41 -12.94
N GLY A 96 -14.56 -2.79 -13.92
CA GLY A 96 -15.93 -2.30 -14.08
C GLY A 96 -16.98 -3.07 -13.28
N ASP A 97 -16.61 -4.19 -12.65
CA ASP A 97 -17.50 -5.01 -11.83
C ASP A 97 -17.48 -4.54 -10.36
N TRP A 98 -18.51 -4.93 -9.61
CA TRP A 98 -18.51 -4.78 -8.15
C TRP A 98 -17.55 -5.79 -7.53
N HIS A 99 -16.60 -5.28 -6.74
CA HIS A 99 -15.64 -6.09 -6.01
C HIS A 99 -15.76 -5.86 -4.50
N HIS A 100 -15.68 -6.95 -3.74
CA HIS A 100 -15.67 -6.89 -2.29
C HIS A 100 -14.23 -6.78 -1.79
N VAL A 101 -13.88 -5.64 -1.17
CA VAL A 101 -12.55 -5.39 -0.64
C VAL A 101 -12.59 -5.29 0.89
N ARG A 102 -11.66 -5.99 1.55
CA ARG A 102 -11.44 -5.86 3.00
C ARG A 102 -9.96 -5.61 3.27
N ALA A 103 -9.68 -4.77 4.25
CA ALA A 103 -8.33 -4.52 4.75
C ALA A 103 -8.34 -4.54 6.27
N LYS A 104 -7.33 -5.17 6.87
CA LYS A 104 -7.10 -5.17 8.32
C LYS A 104 -5.74 -4.56 8.61
N PHE A 105 -5.75 -3.65 9.56
CA PHE A 105 -4.54 -3.07 10.16
C PHE A 105 -4.64 -3.22 11.67
N GLN A 106 -3.69 -3.94 12.24
CA GLN A 106 -3.52 -4.06 13.68
C GLN A 106 -2.14 -3.54 14.04
N LEU A 107 -2.10 -2.47 14.85
CA LEU A 107 -0.85 -1.91 15.30
C LEU A 107 -0.04 -2.94 16.09
N ASN A 108 1.26 -2.92 15.89
CA ASN A 108 2.19 -3.69 16.71
C ASN A 108 2.21 -3.19 18.16
N SER A 109 2.56 -4.10 19.07
CA SER A 109 2.82 -3.78 20.48
C SER A 109 4.13 -3.01 20.64
N VAL A 110 4.25 -2.31 21.77
CA VAL A 110 5.49 -1.66 22.18
C VAL A 110 5.89 -2.25 23.53
N GLN A 111 7.03 -2.94 23.56
CA GLN A 111 7.53 -3.69 24.72
C GLN A 111 8.91 -3.13 25.08
N ASP A 112 9.13 -2.82 26.36
CA ASP A 112 10.37 -2.21 26.86
C ASP A 112 10.82 -0.98 26.05
N GLY A 113 9.84 -0.19 25.61
CA GLY A 113 10.08 1.00 24.80
C GLY A 113 10.56 0.71 23.37
N LYS A 114 10.31 -0.49 22.82
CA LYS A 114 10.62 -0.87 21.43
C LYS A 114 9.39 -1.39 20.70
N GLY A 115 9.24 -1.02 19.43
CA GLY A 115 8.21 -1.60 18.56
C GLY A 115 8.48 -3.09 18.31
N ALA A 116 7.54 -3.95 18.70
CA ALA A 116 7.61 -5.39 18.41
C ALA A 116 7.20 -5.68 16.95
N LYS A 117 7.62 -6.83 16.42
CA LYS A 117 7.20 -7.35 15.11
C LYS A 117 5.99 -8.26 15.25
N ASP A 118 4.86 -7.69 15.65
CA ASP A 118 3.62 -8.42 15.91
C ASP A 118 2.36 -7.68 15.39
N GLY A 119 2.55 -6.68 14.54
CA GLY A 119 1.46 -6.01 13.84
C GLY A 119 0.89 -6.89 12.73
N VAL A 120 -0.41 -6.74 12.47
CA VAL A 120 -1.12 -7.51 11.44
C VAL A 120 -1.52 -6.59 10.29
N LEU A 121 -1.20 -7.02 9.07
CA LEU A 121 -1.61 -6.39 7.82
C LEU A 121 -2.20 -7.45 6.92
N GLN A 122 -3.50 -7.34 6.62
CA GLN A 122 -4.18 -8.29 5.76
C GLN A 122 -5.05 -7.57 4.73
N TYR A 123 -5.15 -8.15 3.54
CA TYR A 123 -5.96 -7.63 2.44
C TYR A 123 -6.71 -8.77 1.74
N TRP A 124 -8.00 -8.57 1.51
CA TRP A 124 -8.85 -9.49 0.77
C TRP A 124 -9.47 -8.79 -0.43
N PHE A 125 -9.54 -9.51 -1.54
CA PHE A 125 -10.24 -9.12 -2.75
C PHE A 125 -11.18 -10.25 -3.15
N ASP A 126 -12.47 -9.97 -3.29
CA ASP A 126 -13.53 -10.96 -3.55
C ASP A 126 -13.39 -12.19 -2.64
N ASP A 127 -13.27 -11.90 -1.33
CA ASP A 127 -13.10 -12.87 -0.24
C ASP A 127 -11.85 -13.76 -0.27
N LYS A 128 -10.97 -13.56 -1.26
CA LYS A 128 -9.65 -14.19 -1.29
C LYS A 128 -8.63 -13.36 -0.52
N LEU A 129 -8.01 -13.96 0.50
CA LEU A 129 -6.88 -13.38 1.22
C LEU A 129 -5.67 -13.28 0.28
N LEU A 130 -5.20 -12.06 0.02
CA LEU A 130 -4.08 -11.77 -0.88
C LEU A 130 -2.79 -11.44 -0.13
N LEU A 131 -2.91 -10.65 0.94
CA LEU A 131 -1.80 -10.26 1.80
C LEU A 131 -2.10 -10.76 3.21
N ASP A 132 -1.13 -11.42 3.82
CA ASP A 132 -1.26 -12.02 5.15
C ASP A 132 0.04 -11.91 5.96
N HIS A 133 0.25 -10.75 6.58
CA HIS A 133 1.45 -10.45 7.35
C HIS A 133 1.12 -10.27 8.82
N HIS A 134 1.92 -10.89 9.69
CA HIS A 134 1.73 -10.93 11.15
C HIS A 134 2.96 -10.42 11.94
N ASP A 135 3.90 -9.81 11.23
CA ASP A 135 5.20 -9.36 11.72
C ASP A 135 5.50 -7.89 11.32
N VAL A 136 4.45 -7.13 11.00
CA VAL A 136 4.56 -5.74 10.53
C VAL A 136 4.85 -4.79 11.69
N VAL A 137 5.70 -3.78 11.45
CA VAL A 137 5.97 -2.72 12.42
C VAL A 137 5.36 -1.41 11.93
N PHE A 138 4.29 -0.97 12.60
CA PHE A 138 3.57 0.28 12.30
C PHE A 138 4.03 1.46 13.16
N ARG A 139 4.62 1.21 14.33
CA ARG A 139 5.09 2.25 15.27
C ARG A 139 6.26 1.76 16.11
N THR A 140 7.06 2.72 16.56
CA THR A 140 8.22 2.49 17.44
C THR A 140 7.94 2.90 18.88
N GLY A 141 8.93 2.68 19.74
CA GLY A 141 9.03 3.29 21.06
C GLY A 141 9.08 4.81 21.11
N GLN A 142 9.28 5.52 19.99
CA GLN A 142 9.20 6.99 19.97
C GLN A 142 7.77 7.48 20.24
N HIS A 143 6.78 6.73 19.74
CA HIS A 143 5.36 7.08 19.86
C HIS A 143 4.53 5.87 20.35
N PRO A 144 4.75 5.40 21.59
CA PRO A 144 4.17 4.15 22.10
C PRO A 144 2.64 4.23 22.23
N ASN A 145 2.10 5.44 22.35
CA ASN A 145 0.67 5.70 22.51
C ASN A 145 -0.01 6.09 21.19
N MET A 146 0.69 6.07 20.05
CA MET A 146 0.06 6.34 18.74
C MET A 146 -1.01 5.28 18.45
N LYS A 147 -2.21 5.71 18.07
CA LYS A 147 -3.37 4.87 17.76
C LYS A 147 -3.92 5.23 16.38
N ILE A 148 -4.66 4.29 15.78
CA ILE A 148 -5.55 4.59 14.65
C ILE A 148 -6.69 5.43 15.22
N ASN A 149 -6.86 6.65 14.72
CA ASN A 149 -7.85 7.60 15.24
C ASN A 149 -8.79 8.17 14.17
N GLN A 150 -8.57 7.81 12.90
CA GLN A 150 -9.32 8.36 11.79
C GLN A 150 -9.34 7.37 10.63
N PHE A 151 -10.45 7.36 9.90
CA PHE A 151 -10.56 6.81 8.57
C PHE A 151 -10.90 7.95 7.61
N LEU A 152 -10.16 8.03 6.51
CA LEU A 152 -10.39 8.99 5.43
C LEU A 152 -10.48 8.24 4.12
N MET A 153 -11.55 8.50 3.35
CA MET A 153 -11.69 8.01 1.98
C MET A 153 -11.42 9.17 1.04
N LEU A 154 -10.28 9.12 0.36
CA LEU A 154 -9.80 10.18 -0.53
C LEU A 154 -9.45 9.60 -1.91
N PRO A 155 -10.46 9.26 -2.74
CA PRO A 155 -10.20 8.81 -4.10
C PRO A 155 -9.44 9.89 -4.87
N TYR A 156 -8.31 9.51 -5.45
CA TYR A 156 -7.43 10.43 -6.16
C TYR A 156 -6.99 9.79 -7.47
N TYR A 157 -7.20 10.53 -8.57
CA TYR A 157 -6.57 10.23 -9.83
C TYR A 157 -5.36 11.15 -10.00
N GLY A 158 -4.20 10.57 -10.32
CA GLY A 158 -2.95 11.31 -10.48
C GLY A 158 -2.99 12.36 -11.59
N PRO A 159 -1.92 13.17 -11.73
CA PRO A 159 -1.79 14.09 -12.86
C PRO A 159 -1.83 13.33 -14.19
N GLY A 160 -2.38 13.95 -15.24
CA GLY A 160 -2.36 13.38 -16.60
C GLY A 160 -3.49 12.39 -16.92
N VAL A 161 -4.58 12.41 -16.16
CA VAL A 161 -5.80 11.65 -16.46
C VAL A 161 -6.34 12.03 -17.85
N PRO A 162 -6.40 11.08 -18.81
CA PRO A 162 -6.69 11.40 -20.21
C PRO A 162 -8.17 11.50 -20.54
N HIS A 163 -9.06 11.05 -19.65
CA HIS A 163 -10.51 11.06 -19.83
C HIS A 163 -11.22 11.06 -18.47
N GLU A 164 -12.51 11.39 -18.46
CA GLU A 164 -13.33 11.33 -17.26
C GLU A 164 -13.40 9.91 -16.68
N GLN A 165 -13.30 9.81 -15.37
CA GLN A 165 -13.34 8.54 -14.65
C GLN A 165 -14.34 8.62 -13.51
N SER A 166 -14.96 7.50 -13.18
CA SER A 166 -15.92 7.37 -12.09
C SER A 166 -15.55 6.17 -11.23
N ILE A 167 -15.76 6.30 -9.92
CA ILE A 167 -15.66 5.22 -8.95
C ILE A 167 -16.96 5.19 -8.15
N TRP A 168 -17.49 3.99 -7.94
CA TRP A 168 -18.63 3.76 -7.08
C TRP A 168 -18.16 2.96 -5.87
N VAL A 169 -18.62 3.37 -4.69
CA VAL A 169 -18.34 2.69 -3.42
C VAL A 169 -19.66 2.51 -2.70
N ASP A 170 -19.93 1.29 -2.25
CA ASP A 170 -21.12 0.95 -1.48
C ASP A 170 -20.75 -0.04 -0.36
N ASP A 171 -21.63 -0.17 0.63
CA ASP A 171 -21.48 -1.04 1.81
C ASP A 171 -20.16 -0.86 2.60
N LEU A 172 -19.70 0.40 2.72
CA LEU A 172 -18.54 0.73 3.54
C LEU A 172 -18.82 0.43 5.01
N ARG A 173 -18.03 -0.49 5.58
CA ARG A 173 -18.06 -0.82 7.01
C ARG A 173 -16.68 -0.66 7.62
N ILE A 174 -16.65 -0.09 8.82
CA ILE A 174 -15.45 0.04 9.64
C ILE A 174 -15.79 -0.56 11.00
N TYR A 175 -15.01 -1.54 11.42
CA TYR A 175 -15.19 -2.21 12.69
C TYR A 175 -13.83 -2.46 13.35
N THR A 176 -13.85 -2.49 14.67
CA THR A 176 -12.75 -3.03 15.48
C THR A 176 -13.06 -4.48 15.79
N GLU A 177 -12.04 -5.32 15.82
CA GLU A 177 -12.22 -6.64 16.44
C GLU A 177 -12.48 -6.47 17.94
N GLU A 178 -13.43 -7.24 18.48
CA GLU A 178 -13.76 -7.30 19.91
C GLU A 178 -12.69 -8.04 20.71
#